data_AF-A0A0D1LPC9-F1
#
_entry.id   AF-A0A0D1LPC9-F1
#
_cell.length_a   1.000
_cell.length_b   1.000
_cell.length_c   1.000
_cell.angle_alpha   90.00
_cell.angle_beta   90.00
_cell.angle_gamma   90.00
#
_symmetry.space_group_name_H-M   'P 1'
#
loop_
_entity.id
_entity.type
_entity.pdbx_description
1 polymer ?
#
loop_
_entity_poly.entity_id
_entity_poly.type
_entity_poly.pdbx_seq_one_letter_code
_entity_poly.pdbx_strand_id
1 'polypeptide(L)'
;MATIPSPVLARSDGLLRFAMRLDAVLVGIAGLPFVAVAAWLAALTGVPTEVQLGLGLGFLAYGVVVYWLAGLDRIRPGGIATISANALYTVGSAGLAVAGVWPLTGWGYVLLFGGAAYTAVIGGVQYIGLRRI
;
A
#
# COMPACT_ATOMS: atom_id res chain seq x y z
N MET A 1 -12.27 -34.47 35.43
CA MET A 1 -12.78 -33.68 34.28
C MET A 1 -11.71 -32.66 33.95
N ALA A 2 -10.84 -32.93 32.98
CA ALA A 2 -9.72 -32.06 32.62
C ALA A 2 -10.21 -31.00 31.63
N THR A 3 -10.12 -29.74 32.02
CA THR A 3 -10.41 -28.60 31.15
C THR A 3 -9.25 -28.45 30.17
N ILE A 4 -9.43 -28.89 28.92
CA ILE A 4 -8.48 -28.60 27.86
C ILE A 4 -8.65 -27.11 27.54
N PRO A 5 -7.62 -26.25 27.72
CA PRO A 5 -7.72 -24.88 27.25
C PRO A 5 -7.88 -24.93 25.74
N SER A 6 -9.01 -24.44 25.24
CA SER A 6 -9.19 -24.22 23.81
C SER A 6 -8.00 -23.40 23.32
N PRO A 7 -7.38 -23.77 22.18
CA PRO A 7 -6.30 -22.97 21.64
C PRO A 7 -6.87 -21.56 21.48
N VAL A 8 -6.27 -20.60 22.18
CA VAL A 8 -6.58 -19.19 22.04
C VAL A 8 -6.68 -18.95 20.55
N LEU A 9 -7.89 -18.66 20.05
CA LEU A 9 -8.13 -18.25 18.68
C LEU A 9 -7.02 -17.26 18.36
N ALA A 10 -6.09 -17.64 17.49
CA ALA A 10 -5.02 -16.75 17.06
C ALA A 10 -5.71 -15.46 16.66
N ARG A 11 -5.48 -14.43 17.47
CA ARG A 11 -6.11 -13.10 17.48
C ARG A 11 -6.79 -12.80 16.14
N SER A 12 -8.12 -12.71 16.10
CA SER A 12 -8.93 -12.67 14.85
C SER A 12 -8.49 -11.59 13.85
N ASP A 13 -7.83 -10.54 14.36
CA ASP A 13 -7.26 -9.44 13.59
C ASP A 13 -5.78 -9.61 13.18
N GLY A 14 -5.12 -10.70 13.53
CA GLY A 14 -3.68 -10.94 13.31
C GLY A 14 -3.27 -10.85 11.84
N LEU A 15 -4.08 -11.40 10.92
CA LEU A 15 -3.83 -11.31 9.48
C LEU A 15 -3.90 -9.86 8.98
N LEU A 16 -4.91 -9.10 9.43
CA LEU A 16 -5.06 -7.69 9.07
C LEU A 16 -3.88 -6.88 9.61
N ARG A 17 -3.48 -7.09 10.86
CA ARG A 17 -2.32 -6.42 11.48
C ARG A 17 -1.05 -6.67 10.66
N PHE A 18 -0.82 -7.93 10.33
CA PHE A 18 0.36 -8.34 9.57
C PHE A 18 0.36 -7.70 8.18
N ALA A 19 -0.74 -7.81 7.44
CA ALA A 19 -0.86 -7.25 6.10
C ALA A 19 -0.67 -5.72 6.11
N MET A 20 -1.25 -5.00 7.08
CA MET A 20 -1.05 -3.56 7.23
C MET A 20 0.41 -3.19 7.52
N ARG A 21 1.08 -3.92 8.43
CA ARG A 21 2.49 -3.65 8.76
C ARG A 21 3.43 -3.95 7.60
N LEU A 22 3.21 -5.08 6.92
CA LEU A 22 3.97 -5.45 5.73
C LEU A 22 3.81 -4.36 4.66
N ASP A 23 2.57 -3.97 4.38
CA ASP A 23 2.26 -2.94 3.40
C ASP A 23 2.93 -1.60 3.75
N ALA A 24 2.79 -1.16 5.01
CA ALA A 24 3.40 0.06 5.50
C ALA A 24 4.93 0.10 5.32
N VAL A 25 5.61 -1.02 5.60
CA VAL A 25 7.06 -1.13 5.44
C VAL A 25 7.44 -1.12 3.96
N LEU A 26 6.76 -1.92 3.13
CA LEU A 26 7.05 -2.02 1.70
C LEU A 26 6.82 -0.68 0.99
N VAL A 27 5.67 -0.04 1.23
CA VAL A 27 5.34 1.27 0.64
C VAL A 27 6.27 2.35 1.17
N GLY A 28 6.55 2.37 2.49
CA GLY A 28 7.48 3.32 3.09
C GLY A 28 8.88 3.23 2.47
N ILE A 29 9.44 2.03 2.32
CA ILE A 29 10.73 1.82 1.65
C ILE A 29 10.65 2.21 0.18
N ALA A 30 9.56 1.85 -0.51
CA ALA A 30 9.35 2.19 -1.92
C ALA A 30 9.28 3.70 -2.15
N GLY A 31 8.94 4.52 -1.15
CA GLY A 31 8.95 5.98 -1.24
C GLY A 31 10.35 6.60 -1.30
N LEU A 32 11.39 5.93 -0.78
CA LEU A 32 12.73 6.51 -0.67
C LEU A 32 13.33 6.89 -2.04
N PRO A 33 13.31 6.02 -3.08
CA PRO A 33 13.83 6.38 -4.40
C PRO A 33 13.07 7.55 -5.04
N PHE A 34 11.75 7.62 -4.84
CA PHE A 34 10.91 8.69 -5.38
C PHE A 34 11.29 10.06 -4.82
N VAL A 35 11.79 10.13 -3.58
CA VAL A 35 12.30 11.37 -2.99
C VAL A 35 13.77 11.60 -3.36
N ALA A 36 14.60 10.57 -3.23
CA ALA A 36 16.04 10.70 -3.37
C ALA A 36 16.50 10.98 -4.82
N VAL A 37 15.81 10.41 -5.81
CA VAL A 37 16.21 10.46 -7.22
C VAL A 37 15.04 10.78 -8.16
N ALA A 38 14.13 11.65 -7.71
CA ALA A 38 12.89 12.00 -8.42
C ALA A 38 13.10 12.42 -9.87
N ALA A 39 14.07 13.30 -10.13
CA ALA A 39 14.34 13.80 -11.49
C ALA A 39 14.85 12.69 -12.42
N TRP A 40 15.63 11.75 -11.89
CA TRP A 40 16.09 10.60 -12.65
C TRP A 40 14.94 9.64 -12.95
N LEU A 41 14.07 9.36 -11.96
CA LEU A 41 12.87 8.57 -12.20
C LEU A 41 11.93 9.25 -13.20
N ALA A 42 11.83 10.58 -13.19
CA ALA A 42 11.04 11.33 -14.15
C ALA A 42 11.52 11.10 -15.59
N ALA A 43 12.83 11.20 -15.81
CA ALA A 43 13.44 10.88 -17.09
C ALA A 43 13.25 9.40 -17.48
N LEU A 44 13.33 8.48 -16.52
CA LEU A 44 13.17 7.05 -16.76
C LEU A 44 11.73 6.67 -17.14
N THR A 45 10.74 7.30 -16.53
CA THR A 45 9.32 6.88 -16.57
C THR A 45 8.45 7.74 -17.48
N GLY A 46 8.84 8.99 -17.73
CA GLY A 46 8.01 9.98 -18.40
C GLY A 46 7.01 10.69 -17.47
N VAL A 47 7.02 10.41 -16.17
CA VAL A 47 6.17 11.07 -15.16
C VAL A 47 6.87 12.32 -14.62
N PRO A 48 6.19 13.48 -14.47
CA PRO A 48 6.82 14.71 -13.98
C PRO A 48 7.50 14.56 -12.60
N THR A 49 8.60 15.27 -12.41
CA THR A 49 9.41 15.23 -11.17
C THR A 49 8.59 15.61 -9.92
N GLU A 50 7.69 16.58 -10.03
CA GLU A 50 6.85 17.03 -8.92
C GLU A 50 5.88 15.92 -8.48
N VAL A 51 5.37 15.15 -9.45
CA VAL A 51 4.49 14.00 -9.19
C VAL A 51 5.28 12.88 -8.53
N GLN A 52 6.51 12.61 -8.98
CA GLN A 52 7.42 11.63 -8.37
C GLN A 52 7.68 11.98 -6.89
N LEU A 53 8.06 13.23 -6.62
CA LEU A 53 8.30 13.73 -5.28
C LEU A 53 7.04 13.62 -4.41
N GLY A 54 5.88 14.03 -4.94
CA GLY A 54 4.60 13.94 -4.25
C GLY A 54 4.24 12.49 -3.88
N LEU A 55 4.43 11.55 -4.81
CA LEU A 55 4.24 10.11 -4.55
C LEU A 55 5.20 9.60 -3.47
N GLY A 56 6.48 9.95 -3.55
CA GLY A 56 7.48 9.54 -2.57
C GLY A 56 7.16 10.02 -1.16
N LEU A 57 6.85 11.31 -1.01
CA LEU A 57 6.43 11.89 0.28
C LEU A 57 5.13 11.25 0.79
N GLY A 58 4.16 11.02 -0.10
CA GLY A 58 2.93 10.33 0.22
C GLY A 58 3.16 8.90 0.71
N PHE A 59 4.06 8.14 0.08
CA PHE A 59 4.42 6.78 0.48
C PHE A 59 5.13 6.72 1.83
N LEU A 60 6.05 7.65 2.09
CA LEU A 60 6.70 7.75 3.39
C LEU A 60 5.69 8.07 4.50
N ALA A 61 4.80 9.04 4.26
CA ALA A 61 3.73 9.37 5.20
C ALA A 61 2.76 8.19 5.41
N TYR A 62 2.36 7.52 4.33
CA TYR A 62 1.53 6.32 4.37
C TYR A 62 2.17 5.23 5.21
N GLY A 63 3.45 4.93 5.00
CA GLY A 63 4.19 3.93 5.77
C GLY A 63 4.14 4.21 7.27
N VAL A 64 4.40 5.45 7.68
CA VAL A 64 4.32 5.85 9.10
C VAL A 64 2.91 5.70 9.66
N VAL A 65 1.91 6.26 8.96
CA VAL A 65 0.51 6.30 9.43
C VAL A 65 -0.08 4.89 9.51
N VAL A 66 0.09 4.07 8.48
CA VAL A 66 -0.48 2.72 8.44
C VAL A 66 0.19 1.80 9.45
N TYR A 67 1.51 1.93 9.65
CA TYR A 67 2.20 1.15 10.67
C TYR A 67 1.68 1.50 12.07
N TRP A 68 1.48 2.78 12.36
CA TRP A 68 0.87 3.25 13.61
C TRP A 68 -0.56 2.73 13.78
N LEU A 69 -1.41 2.84 12.74
CA LEU A 69 -2.79 2.33 12.75
C LEU A 69 -2.85 0.82 13.02
N ALA A 70 -1.91 0.04 12.47
CA ALA A 70 -1.80 -1.39 12.72
C ALA A 70 -1.43 -1.74 14.17
N GLY A 71 -0.92 -0.78 14.94
CA GLY A 71 -0.61 -0.91 16.37
C GLY A 71 -1.79 -0.64 17.31
N LEU A 72 -2.88 0.00 16.84
CA LEU A 72 -4.00 0.39 17.69
C LEU A 72 -4.83 -0.80 18.16
N ASP A 73 -5.44 -0.70 19.34
CA ASP A 73 -6.34 -1.75 19.86
C ASP A 73 -7.55 -1.94 18.93
N ARG A 74 -8.16 -0.83 18.49
CA ARG A 74 -9.28 -0.84 17.55
C ARG A 74 -8.77 -0.71 16.11
N ILE A 75 -8.37 -1.82 15.52
CA ILE A 75 -7.76 -1.84 14.18
C ILE A 75 -8.76 -1.68 13.02
N ARG A 76 -10.04 -2.01 13.21
CA ARG A 76 -11.05 -2.06 12.12
C ARG A 76 -11.14 -0.76 11.29
N PRO A 77 -11.22 0.45 11.89
CA PRO A 77 -11.23 1.70 11.12
C PRO A 77 -9.94 1.93 10.32
N GLY A 78 -8.78 1.63 10.93
CA GLY A 78 -7.49 1.74 10.27
C GLY A 78 -7.38 0.79 9.08
N GLY A 79 -7.82 -0.47 9.24
CA GLY A 79 -7.86 -1.44 8.15
C GLY A 79 -8.74 -1.00 6.99
N ILE A 80 -9.93 -0.45 7.25
CA ILE A 80 -10.81 0.11 6.20
C ILE A 80 -10.09 1.24 5.46
N ALA A 81 -9.50 2.20 6.18
CA ALA A 81 -8.78 3.31 5.58
C ALA A 81 -7.61 2.84 4.69
N THR A 82 -6.82 1.87 5.15
CA THR A 82 -5.72 1.29 4.39
C THR A 82 -6.20 0.57 3.14
N ILE A 83 -7.26 -0.25 3.23
CA ILE A 83 -7.85 -0.93 2.07
C ILE A 83 -8.36 0.08 1.05
N SER A 84 -9.06 1.12 1.51
CA SER A 84 -9.56 2.18 0.63
C SER A 84 -8.43 2.95 -0.06
N ALA A 85 -7.36 3.29 0.66
CA ALA A 85 -6.19 3.94 0.08
C ALA A 85 -5.53 3.06 -0.99
N ASN A 86 -5.35 1.77 -0.72
CA ASN A 86 -4.82 0.82 -1.70
C ASN A 86 -5.72 0.69 -2.92
N ALA A 87 -7.03 0.58 -2.74
CA ALA A 87 -7.98 0.52 -3.85
C ALA A 87 -7.96 1.80 -4.72
N LEU A 88 -7.92 2.97 -4.08
CA LEU A 88 -7.79 4.25 -4.79
C LEU A 88 -6.47 4.33 -5.57
N TYR A 89 -5.36 3.89 -4.98
CA TYR A 89 -4.08 3.84 -5.67
C TYR A 89 -4.11 2.86 -6.84
N THR A 90 -4.67 1.67 -6.67
CA THR A 90 -4.83 0.67 -7.74
C THR A 90 -5.56 1.26 -8.94
N VAL A 91 -6.74 1.85 -8.71
CA VAL A 91 -7.56 2.41 -9.78
C VAL A 91 -6.88 3.64 -10.39
N GLY A 92 -6.31 4.50 -9.56
CA GLY A 92 -5.61 5.71 -9.99
C GLY A 92 -4.39 5.41 -10.85
N SER A 93 -3.52 4.48 -10.44
CA SER A 93 -2.30 4.16 -11.17
C SER A 93 -2.59 3.42 -12.48
N ALA A 94 -3.52 2.46 -12.47
CA ALA A 94 -3.96 1.79 -13.70
C ALA A 94 -4.65 2.77 -14.65
N GLY A 95 -5.50 3.67 -14.12
CA GLY A 95 -6.17 4.71 -14.87
C GLY A 95 -5.20 5.69 -15.54
N LEU A 96 -4.22 6.20 -14.78
CA LEU A 96 -3.17 7.08 -15.31
C LEU A 96 -2.33 6.41 -16.41
N ALA A 97 -2.07 5.10 -16.28
CA ALA A 97 -1.35 4.34 -17.29
C ALA A 97 -2.12 4.29 -18.62
N VAL A 98 -3.44 4.12 -18.60
CA VAL A 98 -4.24 3.99 -19.83
C VAL A 98 -4.79 5.31 -20.36
N ALA A 99 -4.85 6.35 -19.53
CA ALA A 99 -5.46 7.64 -19.89
C ALA A 99 -4.57 8.51 -20.78
N GLY A 100 -3.29 8.16 -20.99
CA GLY A 100 -2.38 8.91 -21.86
C GLY A 100 -2.03 10.31 -21.34
N VAL A 101 -2.13 10.52 -20.03
CA VAL A 101 -1.88 11.84 -19.38
C VAL A 101 -0.41 12.26 -19.49
N TRP A 102 0.51 11.28 -19.50
CA TRP A 102 1.95 11.49 -19.57
C TRP A 102 2.56 10.70 -20.73
N PRO A 103 3.70 11.16 -21.29
CA PRO A 103 4.45 10.43 -22.30
C PRO A 103 5.23 9.27 -21.65
N LEU A 104 4.51 8.26 -21.15
CA LEU A 104 5.07 7.15 -20.40
C LEU A 104 6.05 6.34 -21.25
N THR A 105 7.21 6.04 -20.67
CA THR A 105 8.13 5.04 -21.21
C THR A 105 7.64 3.64 -20.83
N GLY A 106 8.28 2.59 -21.37
CA GLY A 106 8.03 1.21 -20.94
C GLY A 106 8.17 1.03 -19.42
N TRP A 107 9.13 1.72 -18.78
CA TRP A 107 9.30 1.70 -17.33
C TRP A 107 8.18 2.43 -16.59
N GLY A 108 7.65 3.51 -17.15
CA GLY A 108 6.48 4.20 -16.61
C GLY A 108 5.26 3.28 -16.52
N TYR A 109 4.97 2.53 -17.60
CA TYR A 109 3.90 1.53 -17.59
C TYR A 109 4.15 0.42 -16.56
N VAL A 110 5.37 -0.12 -16.50
CA VAL A 110 5.74 -1.16 -15.54
C VAL A 110 5.53 -0.69 -14.10
N LEU A 111 5.95 0.53 -13.75
CA LEU A 111 5.77 1.04 -12.39
C LEU A 111 4.30 1.31 -12.05
N LEU A 112 3.53 1.91 -12.96
CA LEU A 112 2.12 2.21 -12.70
C LEU A 112 1.27 0.94 -12.59
N PHE A 113 1.41 0.00 -13.52
CA PHE A 113 0.69 -1.28 -13.46
C PHE A 113 1.24 -2.21 -12.37
N GLY A 114 2.55 -2.23 -12.15
CA GLY A 114 3.16 -2.98 -11.05
C GLY A 114 2.68 -2.49 -9.70
N GLY A 115 2.64 -1.17 -9.49
CA GLY A 115 2.04 -0.55 -8.31
C GLY A 115 0.54 -0.85 -8.17
N ALA A 116 -0.20 -0.86 -9.29
CA ALA A 116 -1.62 -1.24 -9.29
C ALA A 116 -1.82 -2.68 -8.84
N ALA A 117 -1.06 -3.61 -9.42
CA ALA A 117 -1.12 -5.03 -9.12
C ALA A 117 -0.73 -5.29 -7.65
N TYR A 118 0.35 -4.66 -7.18
CA TYR A 118 0.78 -4.76 -5.78
C TYR A 118 -0.32 -4.31 -4.83
N THR A 119 -0.85 -3.09 -5.02
CA THR A 119 -1.88 -2.52 -4.13
C THR A 119 -3.19 -3.31 -4.16
N ALA A 120 -3.56 -3.87 -5.32
CA ALA A 120 -4.72 -4.75 -5.44
C ALA A 120 -4.54 -6.05 -4.63
N VAL A 121 -3.36 -6.67 -4.72
CA VAL A 121 -3.05 -7.91 -4.00
C VAL A 121 -3.04 -7.67 -2.49
N ILE A 122 -2.26 -6.69 -2.01
CA ILE A 122 -2.13 -6.44 -0.58
C ILE A 122 -3.45 -5.92 0.02
N GLY A 123 -4.19 -5.08 -0.71
CA GLY A 123 -5.54 -4.65 -0.34
C GLY A 123 -6.53 -5.81 -0.24
N GLY A 124 -6.42 -6.79 -1.14
CA GLY A 124 -7.19 -8.04 -1.08
C GLY A 124 -6.88 -8.85 0.19
N VAL A 125 -5.61 -8.99 0.55
CA VAL A 125 -5.22 -9.68 1.80
C VAL A 125 -5.74 -8.93 3.03
N GLN A 126 -5.61 -7.60 3.05
CA GLN A 126 -6.16 -6.76 4.12
C GLN A 126 -7.68 -6.93 4.23
N TYR A 127 -8.41 -6.95 3.11
CA TYR A 127 -9.85 -7.17 3.09
C TYR A 127 -10.25 -8.55 3.63
N ILE A 128 -9.53 -9.61 3.22
CA ILE A 128 -9.76 -10.95 3.76
C ILE A 128 -9.52 -10.98 5.26
N GLY A 129 -8.46 -10.33 5.75
CA GLY A 129 -8.19 -10.17 7.18
C GLY A 129 -9.32 -9.43 7.90
N LEU A 130 -9.79 -8.32 7.35
CA LEU A 130 -10.87 -7.51 7.90
C LEU A 130 -12.18 -8.29 8.02
N ARG A 131 -12.51 -9.16 7.05
CA ARG A 131 -13.75 -9.97 7.07
C ARG A 131 -13.74 -11.10 8.10
N ARG A 132 -12.60 -11.40 8.72
CA ARG A 132 -12.45 -12.45 9.74
C ARG A 132 -12.51 -11.92 11.18
N ILE A 133 -12.62 -10.60 11.33
CA ILE A 133 -12.75 -9.88 12.61
C ILE A 133 -14.23 -9.65 12.89
#